data_AF-A0A3R9WQL2-F1
#
_entry.id   AF-A0A3R9WQL2-F1
#
_cell.length_a   1.000
_cell.length_b   1.000
_cell.length_c   1.000
_cell.angle_alpha   90.00
_cell.angle_beta   90.00
_cell.angle_gamma   90.00
#
_symmetry.space_group_name_H-M   'P 1'
#
loop_
_entity.id
_entity.type
_entity.pdbx_description
1 polymer ?
#
loop_
_entity_poly.entity_id
_entity_poly.type
_entity_poly.pdbx_seq_one_letter_code
_entity_poly.pdbx_strand_id
1 'polypeptide(L)'
;MINQLFDDGGQTDRWARPLLSVLRIVTALLFLEHGTSKMLMFPLTSMSGPDPWSLYWIAGIIELVGGLFLLVGLLSRPVALLLSGEMAIGYWAVHAPHSVFPVVNGGEAAVLFCFAFLYIAFAGPGPWSVDAWLTRRWAAEGNEGYWESVHHGRAGAA
;
A
#
# COMPACT_ATOMS: atom_id res chain seq x y z
N MET A 1 13.25 -20.93 26.38
CA MET A 1 13.79 -21.55 25.15
C MET A 1 13.17 -20.95 23.88
N ILE A 2 11.86 -20.65 23.83
CA ILE A 2 11.21 -19.99 22.67
C ILE A 2 11.72 -18.56 22.41
N ASN A 3 12.00 -17.76 23.45
CA ASN A 3 12.43 -16.38 23.27
C ASN A 3 13.87 -16.23 22.71
N GLN A 4 14.65 -17.32 22.65
CA GLN A 4 16.03 -17.29 22.11
C GLN A 4 16.07 -17.62 20.61
N LEU A 5 14.94 -17.99 20.00
CA LEU A 5 14.80 -18.27 18.56
C LEU A 5 14.47 -17.02 17.73
N PHE A 6 14.13 -15.90 18.39
CA PHE A 6 13.75 -14.64 17.74
C PHE A 6 14.55 -13.43 18.24
N ASP A 7 15.48 -13.64 19.18
CA ASP A 7 16.27 -12.58 19.78
C ASP A 7 17.64 -12.50 19.11
N ASP A 8 17.64 -11.91 17.91
CA ASP A 8 18.76 -11.96 16.98
C ASP A 8 19.65 -10.71 17.01
N GLY A 9 19.58 -9.88 18.05
CA GLY A 9 20.54 -8.76 18.23
C GLY A 9 20.64 -7.78 17.04
N GLY A 10 19.51 -7.47 16.37
CA GLY A 10 19.43 -6.53 15.25
C GLY A 10 18.97 -7.11 13.90
N GLN A 11 18.74 -8.43 13.78
CA GLN A 11 18.28 -9.04 12.52
C GLN A 11 16.79 -8.81 12.21
N THR A 12 15.96 -8.45 13.18
CA THR A 12 14.55 -8.13 12.91
C THR A 12 14.44 -6.86 12.06
N ASP A 13 15.28 -5.84 12.30
CA ASP A 13 15.28 -4.59 11.54
C ASP A 13 15.72 -4.76 10.06
N ARG A 14 16.70 -5.64 9.79
CA ARG A 14 17.19 -5.86 8.41
C ARG A 14 16.11 -6.50 7.52
N TRP A 15 15.25 -7.34 8.09
CA TRP A 15 14.20 -8.06 7.35
C TRP A 15 12.83 -7.38 7.42
N ALA A 16 12.53 -6.63 8.49
CA ALA A 16 11.25 -5.95 8.66
C ALA A 16 10.93 -5.03 7.48
N ARG A 17 11.92 -4.27 7.01
CA ARG A 17 11.72 -3.30 5.92
C ARG A 17 11.45 -3.99 4.57
N PRO A 18 12.25 -4.96 4.09
CA PRO A 18 11.90 -5.75 2.92
C PRO A 18 10.55 -6.46 3.02
N LEU A 19 10.25 -7.08 4.17
CA LEU A 19 8.98 -7.78 4.37
C LEU A 19 7.77 -6.83 4.34
N LEU A 20 7.90 -5.58 4.80
CA LEU A 20 6.88 -4.55 4.62
C LEU A 20 6.60 -4.28 3.12
N SER A 21 7.63 -4.25 2.28
CA SER A 21 7.45 -4.13 0.83
C SER A 21 6.77 -5.36 0.23
N VAL A 22 7.11 -6.57 0.67
CA VAL A 22 6.44 -7.80 0.24
C VAL A 22 4.97 -7.76 0.62
N LEU A 23 4.66 -7.42 1.88
CA LEU A 23 3.29 -7.27 2.36
C LEU A 23 2.52 -6.27 1.51
N ARG A 24 3.09 -5.09 1.25
CA ARG A 24 2.47 -4.07 0.38
C ARG A 24 2.17 -4.62 -1.01
N ILE A 25 3.13 -5.29 -1.65
CA ILE A 25 3.00 -5.81 -3.01
C ILE A 25 1.92 -6.90 -3.07
N VAL A 26 1.99 -7.90 -2.19
CA VAL A 26 1.04 -9.02 -2.18
C VAL A 26 -0.38 -8.53 -1.87
N THR A 27 -0.54 -7.70 -0.84
CA THR A 27 -1.85 -7.14 -0.51
C THR A 27 -2.39 -6.29 -1.66
N ALA A 28 -1.56 -5.46 -2.30
CA ALA A 28 -1.99 -4.67 -3.46
C ALA A 28 -2.36 -5.54 -4.67
N LEU A 29 -1.63 -6.62 -4.95
CA LEU A 29 -1.96 -7.55 -6.04
C LEU A 29 -3.31 -8.23 -5.82
N LEU A 30 -3.51 -8.82 -4.63
CA LEU A 30 -4.78 -9.46 -4.27
C LEU A 30 -5.94 -8.47 -4.32
N PHE A 31 -5.70 -7.24 -3.90
CA PHE A 31 -6.71 -6.20 -3.96
C PHE A 31 -7.01 -5.73 -5.38
N LEU A 32 -5.98 -5.67 -6.24
CA LEU A 32 -6.12 -5.31 -7.64
C LEU A 32 -7.05 -6.28 -8.37
N GLU A 33 -7.09 -7.56 -7.99
CA GLU A 33 -8.02 -8.54 -8.56
C GLU A 33 -9.48 -8.13 -8.38
N HIS A 34 -9.84 -7.46 -7.27
CA HIS A 34 -11.18 -6.91 -7.08
C HIS A 34 -11.46 -5.79 -8.09
N GLY A 35 -10.51 -4.88 -8.28
CA GLY A 35 -10.62 -3.78 -9.24
C GLY A 35 -10.67 -4.26 -10.68
N THR A 36 -9.81 -5.20 -11.08
CA THR A 36 -9.79 -5.77 -12.43
C THR A 36 -11.04 -6.60 -12.70
N SER A 37 -11.53 -7.35 -11.71
CA SER A 37 -12.79 -8.07 -11.83
C SER A 37 -13.95 -7.12 -12.09
N LYS A 38 -14.05 -6.00 -11.34
CA LYS A 38 -15.13 -5.02 -11.51
C LYS A 38 -15.02 -4.25 -12.82
N MET A 39 -13.84 -3.73 -13.14
CA MET A 39 -13.64 -2.77 -14.23
C MET A 39 -13.22 -3.40 -15.56
N LEU A 40 -12.46 -4.50 -15.51
CA LEU A 40 -11.94 -5.19 -16.70
C LEU A 40 -12.62 -6.54 -16.95
N MET A 41 -13.57 -6.93 -16.08
CA MET A 41 -14.27 -8.21 -16.14
C MET A 41 -13.31 -9.42 -16.11
N PHE A 42 -12.16 -9.28 -15.43
CA PHE A 42 -11.15 -10.33 -15.31
C PHE A 42 -10.44 -10.29 -13.95
N PRO A 43 -10.41 -11.40 -13.19
CA PRO A 43 -11.19 -12.62 -13.41
C PRO A 43 -12.71 -12.37 -13.29
N LEU A 44 -13.53 -13.20 -13.92
CA LEU A 44 -14.98 -13.08 -13.81
C LEU A 44 -15.46 -13.51 -12.42
N THR A 45 -16.27 -12.66 -11.80
CA THR A 45 -16.92 -12.90 -10.50
C THR A 45 -18.37 -12.40 -10.56
N SER A 46 -19.15 -12.63 -9.50
CA SER A 46 -20.50 -12.06 -9.40
C SER A 46 -20.54 -10.53 -9.29
N MET A 47 -19.40 -9.87 -9.11
CA MET A 47 -19.28 -8.40 -9.03
C MET A 47 -18.67 -7.79 -10.29
N SER A 48 -18.41 -8.59 -11.33
CA SER A 48 -17.85 -8.10 -12.58
C SER A 48 -18.86 -7.25 -13.36
N GLY A 49 -18.40 -6.11 -13.90
CA GLY A 49 -19.23 -5.23 -14.71
C GLY A 49 -20.41 -4.58 -13.97
N PRO A 50 -20.18 -3.90 -12.82
CA PRO A 50 -21.24 -3.23 -12.11
C PRO A 50 -21.81 -2.06 -12.94
N ASP A 51 -23.08 -1.74 -12.71
CA ASP A 51 -23.74 -0.61 -13.38
C ASP A 51 -22.94 0.69 -13.20
N PRO A 52 -22.75 1.49 -14.26
CA PRO A 52 -22.05 2.77 -14.17
C PRO A 52 -22.60 3.64 -13.05
N TRP A 53 -21.70 4.28 -12.29
CA TRP A 53 -22.02 5.15 -11.15
C TRP A 53 -22.64 4.47 -9.93
N SER A 54 -22.81 3.14 -9.94
CA SER A 54 -23.15 2.39 -8.73
C SER A 54 -22.02 2.45 -7.70
N LEU A 55 -22.34 2.14 -6.45
CA LEU A 55 -21.33 2.06 -5.37
C LEU A 55 -20.20 1.07 -5.72
N TYR A 56 -20.55 -0.07 -6.31
CA TYR A 56 -19.57 -1.07 -6.76
C TYR A 56 -18.73 -0.59 -7.94
N TRP A 57 -19.29 0.23 -8.83
CA TRP A 57 -18.52 0.82 -9.92
C TRP A 57 -17.49 1.83 -9.40
N ILE A 58 -17.88 2.69 -8.47
CA ILE A 58 -16.97 3.64 -7.80
C ILE A 58 -15.88 2.88 -7.02
N ALA A 59 -16.27 1.85 -6.26
CA ALA A 59 -15.33 0.98 -5.56
C ALA A 59 -14.34 0.34 -6.54
N GLY A 60 -14.80 -0.21 -7.66
CA GLY A 60 -13.89 -0.83 -8.64
C GLY A 60 -12.87 0.13 -9.25
N ILE A 61 -13.20 1.41 -9.43
CA ILE A 61 -12.20 2.42 -9.84
C ILE A 61 -11.18 2.67 -8.73
N ILE A 62 -11.64 2.82 -7.49
CA ILE A 62 -10.78 3.03 -6.32
C ILE A 62 -9.85 1.83 -6.14
N GLU A 63 -10.37 0.61 -6.21
CA GLU A 63 -9.62 -0.64 -6.10
C GLU A 63 -8.58 -0.78 -7.21
N LEU A 64 -8.95 -0.48 -8.45
CA LEU A 64 -8.04 -0.62 -9.59
C LEU A 64 -6.92 0.43 -9.54
N VAL A 65 -7.28 1.71 -9.43
CA VAL A 65 -6.31 2.82 -9.46
C VAL A 65 -5.49 2.84 -8.17
N GLY A 66 -6.15 2.74 -7.03
CA GLY A 66 -5.51 2.71 -5.72
C GLY A 66 -4.65 1.46 -5.54
N GLY A 67 -5.13 0.28 -5.97
CA GLY A 67 -4.33 -0.95 -5.98
C GLY A 67 -3.07 -0.81 -6.82
N LEU A 68 -3.16 -0.21 -8.01
CA LEU A 68 -2.00 -0.01 -8.90
C LEU A 68 -0.98 0.96 -8.28
N PHE A 69 -1.43 2.07 -7.72
CA PHE A 69 -0.56 3.05 -7.07
C PHE A 69 0.12 2.43 -5.85
N LEU A 70 -0.67 1.71 -5.04
CA LEU A 70 -0.14 1.03 -3.88
C LEU A 70 0.82 -0.09 -4.27
N LEU A 71 0.62 -0.78 -5.40
CA LEU A 71 1.48 -1.86 -5.92
C LEU A 71 2.87 -1.38 -6.35
N VAL A 72 2.96 -0.21 -6.98
CA VAL A 72 4.28 0.40 -7.30
C VAL A 72 4.87 1.12 -6.09
N GLY A 73 4.04 1.41 -5.08
CA GLY A 73 4.44 2.16 -3.89
C GLY A 73 4.62 3.64 -4.20
N LEU A 74 3.65 4.23 -4.89
CA LEU A 74 3.55 5.65 -5.18
C LEU A 74 2.42 6.26 -4.34
N LEU A 75 2.69 7.36 -3.64
CA LEU A 75 1.75 7.99 -2.71
C LEU A 75 1.19 6.98 -1.69
N SER A 76 2.05 6.06 -1.23
CA SER A 76 1.61 4.83 -0.56
C SER A 76 0.80 5.11 0.70
N ARG A 77 1.16 6.15 1.46
CA ARG A 77 0.50 6.51 2.72
C ARG A 77 -0.95 6.99 2.50
N PRO A 78 -1.20 8.06 1.72
CA PRO A 78 -2.57 8.51 1.47
C PRO A 78 -3.40 7.48 0.69
N VAL A 79 -2.81 6.75 -0.26
CA VAL A 79 -3.52 5.70 -1.01
C VAL A 79 -3.94 4.58 -0.08
N ALA A 80 -3.04 4.06 0.78
CA ALA A 80 -3.39 3.01 1.72
C ALA A 80 -4.46 3.47 2.73
N LEU A 81 -4.44 4.72 3.19
CA LEU A 81 -5.49 5.24 4.07
C LEU A 81 -6.86 5.28 3.37
N LEU A 82 -6.89 5.69 2.09
CA LEU A 82 -8.09 5.69 1.27
C LEU A 82 -8.66 4.27 1.11
N LEU A 83 -7.82 3.31 0.72
CA LEU A 83 -8.24 1.91 0.55
C LEU A 83 -8.68 1.26 1.88
N SER A 84 -8.04 1.63 2.99
CA SER A 84 -8.46 1.20 4.33
C SER A 84 -9.89 1.69 4.65
N GLY A 85 -10.17 2.98 4.39
CA GLY A 85 -11.49 3.55 4.57
C GLY A 85 -12.56 2.92 3.67
N GLU A 86 -12.22 2.65 2.40
CA GLU A 86 -13.09 1.96 1.46
C GLU A 86 -13.51 0.58 2.00
N MET A 87 -12.55 -0.21 2.51
CA MET A 87 -12.83 -1.52 3.10
C MET A 87 -13.61 -1.45 4.41
N ALA A 88 -13.38 -0.43 5.23
CA ALA A 88 -14.20 -0.20 6.41
C ALA A 88 -15.67 0.07 6.03
N ILE A 89 -15.90 0.95 5.04
CA ILE A 89 -17.24 1.23 4.52
C ILE A 89 -17.84 -0.04 3.89
N GLY A 90 -17.07 -0.76 3.08
CA GLY A 90 -17.49 -2.01 2.45
C GLY A 90 -17.92 -3.06 3.47
N TYR A 91 -17.18 -3.23 4.56
CA TYR A 91 -17.58 -4.13 5.64
C TYR A 91 -18.92 -3.74 6.25
N TRP A 92 -19.06 -2.48 6.67
CA TRP A 92 -20.29 -2.03 7.35
C TRP A 92 -21.51 -1.91 6.43
N ALA A 93 -21.31 -1.58 5.16
CA ALA A 93 -22.39 -1.40 4.20
C ALA A 93 -22.84 -2.71 3.52
N VAL A 94 -21.90 -3.65 3.28
CA VAL A 94 -22.17 -4.87 2.51
C VAL A 94 -22.19 -6.12 3.38
N HIS A 95 -21.22 -6.28 4.30
CA HIS A 95 -21.07 -7.54 5.05
C HIS A 95 -21.82 -7.53 6.40
N ALA A 96 -21.70 -6.47 7.18
CA ALA A 96 -22.31 -6.34 8.49
C ALA A 96 -23.84 -6.56 8.54
N PRO A 97 -24.63 -6.17 7.51
CA PRO A 97 -26.08 -6.45 7.48
C PRO A 97 -26.43 -7.94 7.50
N HIS A 98 -25.54 -8.83 7.05
CA HIS A 98 -25.76 -10.28 7.06
C HIS A 98 -25.37 -10.93 8.39
N SER A 99 -24.40 -10.35 9.10
CA SER A 99 -23.97 -10.68 10.46
C SER A 99 -22.83 -9.73 10.83
N VAL A 100 -22.61 -9.42 12.09
CA VAL A 100 -21.43 -8.64 12.51
C VAL A 100 -20.15 -9.48 12.57
N PHE A 101 -20.26 -10.81 12.46
CA PHE A 101 -19.13 -11.73 12.52
C PHE A 101 -18.60 -12.04 11.11
N PRO A 102 -17.33 -11.70 10.79
CA PRO A 102 -16.76 -11.90 9.45
C PRO A 102 -16.91 -13.32 8.91
N VAL A 103 -16.64 -14.31 9.75
CA VAL A 103 -16.73 -15.74 9.42
C VAL A 103 -18.13 -16.20 8.99
N VAL A 104 -19.17 -15.44 9.33
CA VAL A 104 -20.56 -15.74 8.97
C VAL A 104 -21.00 -14.95 7.73
N ASN A 105 -20.48 -13.76 7.52
CA ASN A 105 -20.90 -12.83 6.45
C ASN A 105 -19.94 -12.79 5.23
N GLY A 106 -18.85 -13.56 5.25
CA GLY A 106 -17.83 -13.60 4.20
C GLY A 106 -16.96 -12.34 4.12
N GLY A 107 -16.94 -11.53 5.17
CA GLY A 107 -16.27 -10.24 5.25
C GLY A 107 -14.84 -10.30 5.79
N GLU A 108 -14.24 -11.49 5.96
CA GLU A 108 -12.86 -11.60 6.46
C GLU A 108 -11.88 -10.83 5.59
N ALA A 109 -12.00 -10.91 4.27
CA ALA A 109 -11.14 -10.20 3.34
C ALA A 109 -11.23 -8.68 3.53
N ALA A 110 -12.45 -8.12 3.65
CA ALA A 110 -12.65 -6.69 3.89
C ALA A 110 -11.97 -6.22 5.19
N VAL A 111 -12.11 -6.99 6.27
CA VAL A 111 -11.44 -6.67 7.55
C VAL A 111 -9.92 -6.76 7.42
N LEU A 112 -9.40 -7.83 6.81
CA LEU A 112 -7.96 -8.02 6.63
C LEU A 112 -7.34 -6.92 5.77
N PHE A 113 -7.96 -6.59 4.63
CA PHE A 113 -7.50 -5.49 3.79
C PHE A 113 -7.57 -4.15 4.51
N CYS A 114 -8.66 -3.87 5.23
CA CYS A 114 -8.81 -2.64 6.01
C CYS A 114 -7.60 -2.41 6.94
N PHE A 115 -7.24 -3.42 7.74
CA PHE A 115 -6.14 -3.29 8.70
C PHE A 115 -4.75 -3.45 8.07
N ALA A 116 -4.59 -4.24 7.01
CA ALA A 116 -3.34 -4.31 6.28
C ALA A 116 -2.99 -2.96 5.63
N PHE A 117 -3.97 -2.30 5.00
CA PHE A 117 -3.79 -0.96 4.44
C PHE A 117 -3.58 0.08 5.53
N LEU A 118 -4.33 0.01 6.64
CA LEU A 118 -4.09 0.90 7.77
C LEU A 118 -2.64 0.77 8.27
N TYR A 119 -2.15 -0.46 8.45
CA TYR A 119 -0.77 -0.71 8.83
C TYR A 119 0.22 -0.10 7.84
N ILE A 120 0.04 -0.32 6.53
CA ILE A 120 0.91 0.27 5.49
C ILE A 120 0.87 1.80 5.52
N ALA A 121 -0.30 2.40 5.76
CA ALA A 121 -0.46 3.85 5.81
C ALA A 121 0.43 4.48 6.89
N PHE A 122 0.58 3.81 8.04
CA PHE A 122 1.40 4.28 9.15
C PHE A 122 2.86 3.81 9.10
N ALA A 123 3.10 2.53 8.79
CA ALA A 123 4.43 1.94 8.65
C ALA A 123 5.23 2.53 7.47
N GLY A 124 4.53 2.97 6.42
CA GLY A 124 5.12 3.58 5.23
C GLY A 124 5.31 2.61 4.06
N PRO A 125 5.94 3.09 2.97
CA PRO A 125 5.92 2.42 1.66
C PRO A 125 6.88 1.21 1.54
N GLY A 126 7.81 1.06 2.49
CA GLY A 126 8.91 0.11 2.43
C GLY A 126 10.02 0.51 1.42
N PRO A 127 11.19 -0.15 1.47
CA PRO A 127 12.36 0.21 0.66
C PRO A 127 12.22 -0.12 -0.83
N TRP A 128 11.34 -1.04 -1.21
CA TRP A 128 11.02 -1.35 -2.60
C TRP A 128 9.75 -0.60 -3.00
N SER A 129 9.85 0.72 -3.16
CA SER A 129 8.74 1.59 -3.55
C SER A 129 9.26 2.76 -4.37
N VAL A 130 8.40 3.31 -5.23
CA VAL A 130 8.71 4.54 -5.97
C VAL A 130 8.92 5.71 -5.00
N ASP A 131 8.13 5.80 -3.92
CA ASP A 131 8.29 6.82 -2.87
C ASP A 131 9.70 6.79 -2.25
N ALA A 132 10.21 5.60 -1.91
CA ALA A 132 11.55 5.44 -1.34
C ALA A 132 12.65 5.74 -2.36
N TRP A 133 12.43 5.40 -3.64
CA TRP A 133 13.36 5.72 -4.72
C TRP A 133 13.47 7.25 -4.94
N LEU A 134 12.34 7.96 -5.00
CA LEU A 134 12.31 9.42 -5.13
C LEU A 134 13.02 10.11 -3.97
N THR A 135 12.76 9.66 -2.74
CA THR A 135 13.39 10.22 -1.53
C THR A 135 14.92 10.08 -1.56
N ARG A 136 15.45 8.93 -2.00
CA ARG A 136 16.90 8.71 -2.13
C ARG A 136 17.51 9.58 -3.21
N ARG A 137 16.79 9.78 -4.32
CA ARG A 137 17.25 10.59 -5.44
C ARG A 137 17.38 12.08 -5.06
N TRP A 138 16.37 12.64 -4.41
CA TRP A 138 16.43 14.03 -3.94
C TRP A 138 17.54 14.26 -2.91
N ALA A 139 17.82 13.29 -2.04
CA ALA A 139 18.93 13.37 -1.10
C ALA A 139 20.30 13.36 -1.80
N ALA A 140 20.46 12.60 -2.89
CA ALA A 140 21.70 12.55 -3.66
C ALA A 140 21.96 13.88 -4.40
N GLU A 141 20.95 14.38 -5.11
CA GLU A 141 21.04 15.66 -5.85
C GLU A 141 21.36 16.84 -4.91
N GLY A 142 20.76 16.85 -3.70
CA GLY A 142 21.07 17.87 -2.68
C GLY A 142 22.51 17.83 -2.17
N ASN A 143 23.11 16.64 -2.05
CA ASN A 143 24.50 16.49 -1.63
C ASN A 143 25.48 16.94 -2.72
N GLU A 144 25.21 16.59 -3.98
CA GLU A 144 26.04 17.00 -5.12
C GLU A 144 26.09 18.53 -5.25
N GLY A 145 24.93 19.19 -5.18
CA GLY A 145 24.86 20.66 -5.25
C GLY A 145 25.57 21.37 -4.08
N TYR A 146 25.56 20.78 -2.88
CA TYR A 146 26.33 21.32 -1.75
C TYR A 146 27.84 21.29 -2.04
N TRP A 147 28.37 20.16 -2.51
CA TRP A 147 29.81 20.04 -2.77
C TRP A 147 30.27 20.91 -3.93
N GLU A 148 29.49 21.06 -5.00
CA GLU A 148 29.80 21.96 -6.11
C GLU A 148 29.93 23.42 -5.65
N SER A 149 29.05 23.86 -4.75
CA SER A 149 29.09 25.22 -4.19
C SER A 149 30.35 25.46 -3.34
N VAL A 150 30.80 24.46 -2.59
CA VAL A 150 32.03 24.52 -1.76
C VAL A 150 33.29 24.56 -2.65
N HIS A 151 33.30 23.83 -3.76
CA HIS A 151 34.44 23.83 -4.68
C HIS A 151 34.53 25.08 -5.54
N HIS A 152 33.40 25.64 -6.01
CA HIS A 152 33.38 26.91 -6.74
C HIS A 152 33.70 28.11 -5.84
N GLY A 153 33.27 28.10 -4.57
CA GLY A 153 33.60 29.15 -3.61
C GLY A 153 35.09 29.26 -3.24
N ARG A 154 35.88 28.20 -3.47
CA ARG A 154 37.34 28.20 -3.23
C ARG A 154 38.15 28.63 -4.46
N ALA A 155 37.60 28.56 -5.66
CA ALA A 155 38.27 28.95 -6.90
C ALA A 155 38.31 30.48 -7.11
N GLY A 156 37.44 31.24 -6.43
CA GLY A 156 37.41 32.71 -6.50
C GLY A 156 38.10 33.45 -5.35
N ALA A 157 38.78 32.73 -4.44
CA ALA A 157 39.39 33.29 -3.23
C ALA A 157 40.94 33.31 -3.25
N ALA A 158 41.55 33.14 -4.43
CA ALA A 158 42.99 33.23 -4.65
C ALA A 158 43.30 34.30 -5.71
#